data_AF-A0A354GKQ1-F1
#
_entry.id   AF-A0A354GKQ1-F1
#
_cell.length_a   1.000
_cell.length_b   1.000
_cell.length_c   1.000
_cell.angle_alpha   90.00
_cell.angle_beta   90.00
_cell.angle_gamma   90.00
#
_symmetry.space_group_name_H-M   'P 1'
#
loop_
_entity.id
_entity.type
_entity.pdbx_description
1 polymer ?
#
loop_
_entity_poly.entity_id
_entity_poly.type
_entity_poly.pdbx_seq_one_letter_code
_entity_poly.pdbx_strand_id
1 'polypeptide(L)'
;MNPTPPPDVFAEVLALLTPERLLHDPRATGEGVTVCLVDSGVERKLLEEKYAIQGVQLYPIEGGVFSADRPEPLPYNGHQSAPHGTTVADVILTLAPRVRLFSADVFGPQGTCEVETVIRALRWAIDVWKCKVVNLSLGVPEQRLQQAQRRHQLQRAVEEAYFKDVLVVAAAHNDHPLTRSYPAAFAPPLLSVDKGIFADPLQFAYNPRGQVEFQAHGRGYLGPFAAEPATSWAAPHLTGIAARILSLRPHMKPFEMKTVLYWLYQSATSGVR
;
A
#
# COMPACT_ATOMS: atom_id res chain seq x y z
N MET A 1 26.45 -21.02 -35.92
CA MET A 1 25.56 -20.44 -34.89
C MET A 1 24.81 -21.60 -34.27
N ASN A 2 24.96 -21.84 -32.97
CA ASN A 2 24.14 -22.85 -32.32
C ASN A 2 22.68 -22.34 -32.27
N PRO A 3 21.68 -23.17 -32.61
CA PRO A 3 20.29 -22.77 -32.51
C PRO A 3 19.95 -22.45 -31.05
N THR A 4 19.26 -21.35 -30.82
CA THR A 4 18.71 -21.01 -29.51
C THR A 4 17.77 -22.14 -29.08
N PRO A 5 17.90 -22.71 -27.87
CA PRO A 5 16.98 -23.73 -27.41
C PRO A 5 15.54 -23.18 -27.36
N PRO A 6 14.52 -24.04 -27.58
CA PRO A 6 13.12 -23.61 -27.46
C PRO A 6 12.85 -23.07 -26.05
N PRO A 7 11.92 -22.11 -25.91
CA PRO A 7 11.55 -21.57 -24.60
C PRO A 7 11.06 -22.69 -23.69
N ASP A 8 11.48 -22.67 -22.44
CA ASP A 8 10.94 -23.57 -21.42
C ASP A 8 9.59 -23.06 -20.88
N VAL A 9 8.96 -23.85 -20.02
CA VAL A 9 7.65 -23.53 -19.42
C VAL A 9 7.68 -22.21 -18.65
N PHE A 10 8.79 -21.84 -18.01
CA PHE A 10 8.88 -20.58 -17.27
C PHE A 10 8.99 -19.39 -18.23
N ALA A 11 9.71 -19.54 -19.34
CA ALA A 11 9.74 -18.53 -20.39
C ALA A 11 8.34 -18.29 -20.98
N GLU A 12 7.55 -19.34 -21.19
CA GLU A 12 6.16 -19.21 -21.61
C GLU A 12 5.29 -18.48 -20.58
N VAL A 13 5.38 -18.86 -19.29
CA VAL A 13 4.65 -18.18 -18.20
C VAL A 13 5.02 -16.69 -18.11
N LEU A 14 6.30 -16.36 -18.17
CA LEU A 14 6.79 -14.97 -18.09
C LEU A 14 6.35 -14.13 -19.31
N ALA A 15 6.20 -14.75 -20.48
CA ALA A 15 5.64 -14.09 -21.66
C ALA A 15 4.13 -13.78 -21.50
N LEU A 16 3.41 -14.53 -20.65
CA LEU A 16 2.01 -14.27 -20.34
C LEU A 16 1.82 -13.24 -19.22
N LEU A 17 2.75 -13.18 -18.26
CA LEU A 17 2.68 -12.34 -17.07
C LEU A 17 3.38 -10.99 -17.27
N THR A 18 2.76 -10.11 -18.06
CA THR A 18 3.28 -8.76 -18.34
C THR A 18 2.46 -7.68 -17.64
N PRO A 19 3.03 -6.49 -17.36
CA PRO A 19 2.28 -5.36 -16.81
C PRO A 19 1.08 -4.97 -17.69
N GLU A 20 1.24 -4.95 -19.01
CA GLU A 20 0.16 -4.68 -19.97
C GLU A 20 -1.01 -5.64 -19.76
N ARG A 21 -0.75 -6.95 -19.71
CA ARG A 21 -1.82 -7.95 -19.63
C ARG A 21 -2.49 -8.01 -18.27
N LEU A 22 -1.75 -7.77 -17.18
CA LEU A 22 -2.27 -7.95 -15.83
C LEU A 22 -2.79 -6.63 -15.24
N LEU A 23 -2.02 -5.55 -15.37
CA LEU A 23 -2.36 -4.27 -14.79
C LEU A 23 -3.32 -3.48 -15.68
N HIS A 24 -3.30 -3.61 -17.01
CA HIS A 24 -4.27 -2.93 -17.89
C HIS A 24 -5.48 -3.81 -18.27
N ASP A 25 -5.65 -5.00 -17.67
CA ASP A 25 -6.88 -5.77 -17.82
C ASP A 25 -8.09 -4.93 -17.36
N PRO A 26 -9.16 -4.82 -18.16
CA PRO A 26 -10.33 -3.99 -17.81
C PRO A 26 -11.04 -4.43 -16.52
N ARG A 27 -10.79 -5.66 -16.04
CA ARG A 27 -11.32 -6.18 -14.78
C ARG A 27 -10.40 -5.86 -13.58
N ALA A 28 -9.16 -5.46 -13.83
CA ALA A 28 -8.16 -5.16 -12.80
C ALA A 28 -8.40 -3.77 -12.19
N THR A 29 -9.53 -3.56 -11.53
CA THR A 29 -9.98 -2.24 -11.03
C THR A 29 -9.92 -2.11 -9.51
N GLY A 30 -9.58 -3.19 -8.80
CA GLY A 30 -9.69 -3.29 -7.34
C GLY A 30 -11.07 -3.74 -6.85
N GLU A 31 -12.01 -4.02 -7.77
CA GLU A 31 -13.34 -4.53 -7.44
C GLU A 31 -13.24 -5.81 -6.59
N GLY A 32 -14.06 -5.90 -5.54
CA GLY A 32 -14.03 -7.01 -4.58
C GLY A 32 -12.85 -6.99 -3.59
N VAL A 33 -11.96 -5.99 -3.64
CA VAL A 33 -10.82 -5.87 -2.72
C VAL A 33 -11.11 -4.83 -1.65
N THR A 34 -10.93 -5.22 -0.39
CA THR A 34 -11.03 -4.32 0.76
C THR A 34 -9.64 -3.84 1.17
N VAL A 35 -9.46 -2.52 1.23
CA VAL A 35 -8.20 -1.86 1.59
C VAL A 35 -8.41 -1.00 2.83
N CYS A 36 -7.56 -1.15 3.84
CA CYS A 36 -7.49 -0.21 4.96
C CYS A 36 -6.32 0.76 4.75
N LEU A 37 -6.62 2.05 4.80
CA LEU A 37 -5.63 3.11 4.92
C LEU A 37 -5.47 3.49 6.39
N VAL A 38 -4.31 3.17 6.97
CA VAL A 38 -3.95 3.59 8.34
C VAL A 38 -3.12 4.87 8.23
N ASP A 39 -3.75 6.02 8.50
CA ASP A 39 -3.18 7.35 8.28
C ASP A 39 -3.90 8.41 9.16
N SER A 40 -4.08 9.63 8.67
CA SER A 40 -4.66 10.80 9.35
C SER A 40 -6.12 11.04 8.99
N GLY A 41 -6.85 9.96 8.69
CA GLY A 41 -8.24 10.04 8.23
C GLY A 41 -8.36 10.43 6.76
N VAL A 42 -9.60 10.47 6.27
CA VAL A 42 -9.93 10.83 4.89
C VAL A 42 -11.07 11.84 4.89
N GLU A 43 -10.99 12.87 4.06
CA GLU A 43 -12.07 13.79 3.76
C GLU A 43 -12.92 13.18 2.65
N ARG A 44 -13.92 12.39 3.05
CA ARG A 44 -14.72 11.56 2.14
C ARG A 44 -15.41 12.39 1.07
N LYS A 45 -16.03 13.50 1.47
CA LYS A 45 -16.82 14.34 0.57
C LYS A 45 -15.97 14.91 -0.57
N LEU A 46 -14.73 15.32 -0.25
CA LEU A 46 -13.80 15.84 -1.25
C LEU A 46 -13.47 14.80 -2.33
N LEU A 47 -13.26 13.53 -1.94
CA LEU A 47 -12.98 12.46 -2.90
C LEU A 47 -14.25 12.06 -3.67
N GLU A 48 -15.38 11.90 -3.00
CA GLU A 48 -16.65 11.58 -3.67
C GLU A 48 -16.99 12.63 -4.75
N GLU A 49 -16.83 13.92 -4.46
CA GLU A 49 -17.04 14.99 -5.43
C GLU A 49 -16.03 14.95 -6.58
N LYS A 50 -14.73 14.79 -6.28
CA LYS A 50 -13.67 14.69 -7.30
C LYS A 50 -13.96 13.58 -8.31
N TYR A 51 -14.30 12.38 -7.85
CA TYR A 51 -14.52 11.22 -8.71
C TYR A 51 -15.89 11.26 -9.40
N ALA A 52 -16.92 11.82 -8.76
CA ALA A 52 -18.21 12.03 -9.39
C ALA A 52 -18.12 12.94 -10.63
N ILE A 53 -17.31 14.02 -10.58
CA ILE A 53 -17.06 14.89 -11.73
C ILE A 53 -16.39 14.13 -12.90
N GLN A 54 -15.61 13.10 -12.59
CA GLN A 54 -14.96 12.23 -13.57
C GLN A 54 -15.89 11.10 -14.07
N GLY A 55 -17.14 11.04 -13.61
CA GLY A 55 -18.08 9.97 -13.92
C GLY A 55 -17.76 8.64 -13.23
N VAL A 56 -16.90 8.65 -12.20
CA VAL A 56 -16.51 7.45 -11.44
C VAL A 56 -17.28 7.44 -10.12
N GLN A 57 -18.13 6.45 -9.92
CA GLN A 57 -18.81 6.23 -8.65
C GLN A 57 -17.93 5.38 -7.73
N LEU A 58 -17.51 5.97 -6.61
CA LEU A 58 -16.78 5.28 -5.55
C LEU A 58 -17.70 4.43 -4.67
N TYR A 59 -17.14 3.40 -4.04
CA TYR A 59 -17.78 2.78 -2.88
C TYR A 59 -17.73 3.74 -1.69
N PRO A 60 -18.73 3.68 -0.76
CA PRO A 60 -18.69 4.50 0.44
C PRO A 60 -17.39 4.28 1.21
N ILE A 61 -16.72 5.37 1.55
CA ILE A 61 -15.54 5.33 2.43
C ILE A 61 -16.06 5.20 3.87
N GLU A 62 -15.69 4.10 4.50
CA GLU A 62 -16.01 3.75 5.90
C GLU A 62 -14.76 3.94 6.76
N GLY A 63 -14.87 3.94 8.09
CA GLY A 63 -13.66 4.12 8.91
C GLY A 63 -13.88 4.25 10.41
N GLY A 64 -12.82 4.64 11.11
CA GLY A 64 -12.84 4.99 12.52
C GLY A 64 -11.62 5.81 12.94
N VAL A 65 -11.74 6.52 14.06
CA VAL A 65 -10.64 7.26 14.69
C VAL A 65 -10.14 6.46 15.89
N PHE A 66 -8.88 6.05 15.83
CA PHE A 66 -8.25 5.16 16.79
C PHE A 66 -7.46 5.92 17.84
N SER A 67 -7.43 5.37 19.04
CA SER A 67 -6.59 5.83 20.14
C SER A 67 -6.04 4.63 20.92
N ALA A 68 -4.96 4.83 21.66
CA ALA A 68 -4.35 3.77 22.45
C ALA A 68 -5.23 3.36 23.65
N ASP A 69 -5.96 4.32 24.22
CA ASP A 69 -6.74 4.22 25.47
C ASP A 69 -8.12 3.56 25.33
N ARG A 70 -8.60 3.33 24.10
CA ARG A 70 -9.94 2.77 23.85
C ARG A 70 -9.89 1.45 23.08
N PRO A 71 -10.74 0.46 23.44
CA PRO A 71 -10.80 -0.80 22.72
C PRO A 71 -11.35 -0.64 21.30
N GLU A 72 -12.42 0.14 21.15
CA GLU A 72 -13.13 0.41 19.90
C GLU A 72 -12.78 1.81 19.37
N PRO A 73 -12.68 1.99 18.04
CA PRO A 73 -12.46 3.30 17.45
C PRO A 73 -13.69 4.19 17.64
N LEU A 74 -13.47 5.50 17.72
CA LEU A 74 -14.54 6.48 17.60
C LEU A 74 -15.12 6.44 16.17
N PRO A 75 -16.41 6.75 16.00
CA PRO A 75 -17.04 6.75 14.68
C PRO A 75 -16.34 7.71 13.70
N TYR A 76 -16.16 7.24 12.47
CA TYR A 76 -15.75 8.10 11.36
C TYR A 76 -16.94 8.90 10.83
N ASN A 77 -16.82 10.21 10.85
CA ASN A 77 -17.86 11.14 10.41
C ASN A 77 -17.66 11.63 8.95
N GLY A 78 -16.67 11.10 8.23
CA GLY A 78 -16.34 11.55 6.87
C GLY A 78 -15.20 12.56 6.81
N HIS A 79 -14.63 12.99 7.94
CA HIS A 79 -13.56 14.00 7.99
C HIS A 79 -12.22 13.40 8.38
N GLN A 80 -11.16 14.03 7.87
CA GLN A 80 -9.77 13.76 8.23
C GLN A 80 -9.34 14.60 9.44
N SER A 81 -8.36 14.11 10.21
CA SER A 81 -7.64 14.94 11.18
C SER A 81 -6.54 15.78 10.55
N ALA A 82 -5.91 15.28 9.48
CA ALA A 82 -4.90 16.02 8.70
C ALA A 82 -4.97 15.66 7.21
N PRO A 83 -4.52 16.54 6.29
CA PRO A 83 -4.69 16.37 4.84
C PRO A 83 -3.99 15.15 4.22
N HIS A 84 -2.99 14.58 4.91
CA HIS A 84 -2.11 13.57 4.35
C HIS A 84 -2.88 12.31 3.91
N GLY A 85 -3.78 11.80 4.76
CA GLY A 85 -4.52 10.57 4.48
C GLY A 85 -5.45 10.68 3.28
N THR A 86 -6.03 11.86 3.02
CA THR A 86 -6.85 12.08 1.82
C THR A 86 -6.03 12.03 0.54
N THR A 87 -4.81 12.58 0.55
CA THR A 87 -3.90 12.45 -0.60
C THR A 87 -3.47 11.00 -0.83
N VAL A 88 -3.19 10.24 0.24
CA VAL A 88 -2.85 8.81 0.14
C VAL A 88 -4.04 8.00 -0.40
N ALA A 89 -5.25 8.25 0.10
CA ALA A 89 -6.48 7.62 -0.37
C ALA A 89 -6.74 7.92 -1.86
N ASP A 90 -6.53 9.17 -2.27
CA ASP A 90 -6.68 9.57 -3.67
C ASP A 90 -5.74 8.81 -4.61
N VAL A 91 -4.49 8.56 -4.20
CA VAL A 91 -3.57 7.73 -4.99
C VAL A 91 -4.10 6.30 -5.14
N ILE A 92 -4.54 5.67 -4.05
CA ILE A 92 -5.10 4.31 -4.11
C ILE A 92 -6.29 4.26 -5.06
N LEU A 93 -7.22 5.21 -4.93
CA LEU A 93 -8.44 5.28 -5.74
C LEU A 93 -8.16 5.63 -7.21
N THR A 94 -7.09 6.37 -7.50
CA THR A 94 -6.67 6.64 -8.88
C THR A 94 -6.25 5.36 -9.59
N LEU A 95 -5.51 4.48 -8.89
CA LEU A 95 -5.01 3.23 -9.47
C LEU A 95 -6.03 2.10 -9.42
N ALA A 96 -6.85 2.05 -8.38
CA ALA A 96 -7.82 0.99 -8.13
C ALA A 96 -9.17 1.61 -7.67
N PRO A 97 -9.94 2.23 -8.58
CA PRO A 97 -11.12 3.03 -8.25
C PRO A 97 -12.29 2.23 -7.66
N ARG A 98 -12.22 0.89 -7.73
CA ARG A 98 -13.31 -0.01 -7.30
C ARG A 98 -12.99 -0.75 -6.01
N VAL A 99 -11.96 -0.36 -5.27
CA VAL A 99 -11.70 -0.91 -3.93
C VAL A 99 -12.77 -0.44 -2.93
N ARG A 100 -13.02 -1.26 -1.91
CA ARG A 100 -13.70 -0.82 -0.69
C ARG A 100 -12.66 -0.25 0.26
N LEU A 101 -12.66 1.07 0.44
CA LEU A 101 -11.66 1.77 1.26
C LEU A 101 -12.17 2.01 2.68
N PHE A 102 -11.39 1.55 3.66
CA PHE A 102 -11.54 1.89 5.07
C PHE A 102 -10.47 2.91 5.48
N SER A 103 -10.89 3.97 6.17
CA SER A 103 -10.02 4.98 6.78
C SER A 103 -9.83 4.68 8.26
N ALA A 104 -8.61 4.31 8.66
CA ALA A 104 -8.21 4.26 10.06
C ALA A 104 -7.39 5.50 10.38
N ASP A 105 -8.01 6.48 11.03
CA ASP A 105 -7.30 7.65 11.53
C ASP A 105 -6.59 7.29 12.84
N VAL A 106 -5.25 7.27 12.84
CA VAL A 106 -4.40 6.96 14.00
C VAL A 106 -3.72 8.18 14.61
N PHE A 107 -3.93 9.36 14.03
CA PHE A 107 -3.39 10.63 14.54
C PHE A 107 -4.42 11.37 15.38
N GLY A 108 -5.69 11.30 14.97
CA GLY A 108 -6.79 12.03 15.59
C GLY A 108 -6.58 13.56 15.56
N PRO A 109 -7.52 14.34 16.14
CA PRO A 109 -7.45 15.80 16.12
C PRO A 109 -6.19 16.39 16.77
N GLN A 110 -5.54 15.63 17.66
CA GLN A 110 -4.34 16.07 18.38
C GLN A 110 -3.06 15.87 17.56
N GLY A 111 -3.10 15.10 16.46
CA GLY A 111 -1.95 14.87 15.59
C GLY A 111 -0.86 13.97 16.18
N THR A 112 -1.12 13.28 17.29
CA THR A 112 -0.15 12.38 17.94
C THR A 112 -0.47 10.93 17.59
N CYS A 113 0.54 10.20 17.10
CA CYS A 113 0.39 8.80 16.74
C CYS A 113 1.31 7.93 17.59
N GLU A 114 0.71 7.02 18.36
CA GLU A 114 1.41 6.01 19.16
C GLU A 114 1.48 4.68 18.42
N VAL A 115 2.54 3.90 18.67
CA VAL A 115 2.71 2.58 18.06
C VAL A 115 1.55 1.66 18.42
N GLU A 116 1.06 1.77 19.64
CA GLU A 116 -0.08 1.05 20.18
C GLU A 116 -1.38 1.36 19.40
N THR A 117 -1.58 2.62 18.99
CA THR A 117 -2.70 3.02 18.13
C THR A 117 -2.60 2.40 16.75
N VAL A 118 -1.41 2.38 16.14
CA VAL A 118 -1.17 1.74 14.83
C VAL A 118 -1.41 0.23 14.90
N ILE A 119 -0.93 -0.45 15.94
CA ILE A 119 -1.15 -1.88 16.16
C ILE A 119 -2.65 -2.18 16.30
N ARG A 120 -3.38 -1.32 17.03
CA ARG A 120 -4.83 -1.46 17.20
C ARG A 120 -5.56 -1.31 15.86
N ALA A 121 -5.24 -0.28 15.09
CA ALA A 121 -5.81 -0.06 13.76
C ALA A 121 -5.52 -1.23 12.80
N LEU A 122 -4.28 -1.73 12.79
CA LEU A 122 -3.89 -2.88 11.97
C LEU A 122 -4.69 -4.13 12.34
N ARG A 123 -4.80 -4.46 13.64
CA ARG A 123 -5.60 -5.59 14.10
C ARG A 123 -7.08 -5.42 13.80
N TRP A 124 -7.62 -4.22 13.94
CA TRP A 124 -9.01 -3.93 13.60
C TRP A 124 -9.30 -4.11 12.11
N ALA A 125 -8.40 -3.63 11.25
CA ALA A 125 -8.48 -3.84 9.80
C ALA A 125 -8.52 -5.34 9.45
N ILE A 126 -7.70 -6.15 10.11
CA ILE A 126 -7.61 -7.60 9.89
C ILE A 126 -8.84 -8.33 10.44
N ASP A 127 -9.20 -8.07 11.70
CA ASP A 127 -10.12 -8.92 12.46
C ASP A 127 -11.57 -8.46 12.39
N VAL A 128 -11.83 -7.16 12.23
CA VAL A 128 -13.18 -6.59 12.20
C VAL A 128 -13.58 -6.21 10.79
N TRP A 129 -12.79 -5.37 10.11
CA TRP A 129 -13.12 -4.93 8.75
C TRP A 129 -12.76 -5.96 7.67
N LYS A 130 -12.03 -7.03 8.04
CA LYS A 130 -11.63 -8.12 7.13
C LYS A 130 -10.92 -7.61 5.86
N CYS A 131 -10.07 -6.61 6.02
CA CYS A 131 -9.34 -6.02 4.90
C CYS A 131 -8.34 -7.01 4.31
N LYS A 132 -8.21 -7.01 2.97
CA LYS A 132 -7.24 -7.83 2.25
C LYS A 132 -5.88 -7.14 2.14
N VAL A 133 -5.87 -5.81 2.11
CA VAL A 133 -4.66 -4.98 2.05
C VAL A 133 -4.71 -3.91 3.11
N VAL A 134 -3.58 -3.62 3.75
CA VAL A 134 -3.40 -2.49 4.67
C VAL A 134 -2.24 -1.63 4.18
N ASN A 135 -2.51 -0.35 3.92
CA ASN A 135 -1.52 0.65 3.56
C ASN A 135 -1.09 1.44 4.79
N LEU A 136 0.22 1.47 5.04
CA LEU A 136 0.88 2.22 6.11
C LEU A 136 1.79 3.27 5.48
N SER A 137 1.23 4.42 5.13
CA SER A 137 2.00 5.61 4.67
C SER A 137 2.54 6.42 5.85
N LEU A 138 3.02 5.71 6.87
CA LEU A 138 3.57 6.24 8.10
C LEU A 138 4.74 5.38 8.55
N GLY A 139 5.57 5.93 9.42
CA GLY A 139 6.58 5.15 10.08
C GLY A 139 7.24 5.89 11.23
N VAL A 140 7.90 5.12 12.07
CA VAL A 140 8.66 5.63 13.21
C VAL A 140 10.14 5.38 12.94
N PRO A 141 10.98 6.44 12.91
CA PRO A 141 12.42 6.28 12.78
C PRO A 141 12.98 5.37 13.87
N GLU A 142 13.97 4.56 13.53
CA GLU A 142 14.58 3.59 14.45
C GLU A 142 15.04 4.23 15.78
N GLN A 143 15.56 5.46 15.71
CA GLN A 143 16.00 6.24 16.86
C GLN A 143 14.87 6.60 17.84
N ARG A 144 13.61 6.65 17.39
CA ARG A 144 12.43 6.91 18.24
C ARG A 144 11.77 5.61 18.72
N LEU A 145 12.10 4.48 18.09
CA LEU A 145 11.59 3.16 18.43
C LEU A 145 12.65 2.31 19.16
N GLN A 146 13.41 2.98 20.05
CA GLN A 146 14.49 2.37 20.85
C GLN A 146 13.98 1.32 21.85
N GLN A 147 12.72 1.42 22.27
CA GLN A 147 12.11 0.43 23.15
C GLN A 147 11.88 -0.88 22.36
N ALA A 148 12.74 -1.85 22.60
CA ALA A 148 12.70 -3.15 21.93
C ALA A 148 11.33 -3.84 22.01
N GLN A 149 10.60 -3.65 23.11
CA GLN A 149 9.27 -4.18 23.31
C GLN A 149 8.25 -3.63 22.31
N ARG A 150 8.19 -2.30 22.11
CA ARG A 150 7.27 -1.69 21.13
C ARG A 150 7.59 -2.13 19.71
N ARG A 151 8.89 -2.24 19.38
CA ARG A 151 9.33 -2.74 18.08
C ARG A 151 8.84 -4.16 17.84
N HIS A 152 9.02 -5.02 18.84
CA HIS A 152 8.60 -6.41 18.76
C HIS A 152 7.07 -6.55 18.67
N GLN A 153 6.31 -5.72 19.40
CA GLN A 153 4.84 -5.71 19.32
C GLN A 153 4.34 -5.29 17.93
N LEU A 154 4.94 -4.25 17.33
CA LEU A 154 4.58 -3.83 15.97
C LEU A 154 4.96 -4.90 14.94
N GLN A 155 6.15 -5.49 15.06
CA GLN A 155 6.58 -6.59 14.20
C GLN A 155 5.60 -7.77 14.27
N ARG A 156 5.19 -8.18 15.48
CA ARG A 156 4.21 -9.25 15.68
C ARG A 156 2.87 -8.93 15.01
N ALA A 157 2.39 -7.69 15.10
CA ALA A 157 1.15 -7.30 14.44
C ALA A 157 1.25 -7.39 12.91
N VAL A 158 2.41 -7.05 12.33
CA VAL A 158 2.68 -7.22 10.90
C VAL A 158 2.76 -8.70 10.52
N GLU A 159 3.41 -9.54 11.34
CA GLU A 159 3.47 -11.00 11.14
C GLU A 159 2.08 -11.64 11.23
N GLU A 160 1.25 -11.23 12.19
CA GLU A 160 -0.16 -11.65 12.33
C GLU A 160 -0.94 -11.36 11.04
N ALA A 161 -0.74 -10.19 10.42
CA ALA A 161 -1.36 -9.84 9.14
C ALA A 161 -0.95 -10.83 8.04
N TYR A 162 0.36 -11.10 7.93
CA TYR A 162 0.89 -12.04 6.95
C TYR A 162 0.31 -13.45 7.11
N PHE A 163 0.26 -13.97 8.34
CA PHE A 163 -0.29 -15.30 8.62
C PHE A 163 -1.81 -15.40 8.42
N LYS A 164 -2.51 -14.26 8.45
CA LYS A 164 -3.95 -14.17 8.15
C LYS A 164 -4.22 -13.78 6.68
N ASP A 165 -3.22 -13.93 5.81
CA ASP A 165 -3.29 -13.62 4.37
C ASP A 165 -3.60 -12.14 4.05
N VAL A 166 -3.31 -11.22 4.96
CA VAL A 166 -3.47 -9.79 4.76
C VAL A 166 -2.15 -9.19 4.27
N LEU A 167 -2.20 -8.50 3.14
CA LEU A 167 -1.04 -7.84 2.56
C LEU A 167 -0.81 -6.49 3.25
N VAL A 168 0.34 -6.31 3.88
CA VAL A 168 0.73 -5.00 4.43
C VAL A 168 1.70 -4.32 3.46
N VAL A 169 1.45 -3.05 3.15
CA VAL A 169 2.31 -2.20 2.33
C VAL A 169 2.76 -1.03 3.19
N ALA A 170 4.07 -0.83 3.34
CA ALA A 170 4.61 0.18 4.26
C ALA A 170 5.65 1.08 3.57
N ALA A 171 5.49 2.38 3.77
CA ALA A 171 6.43 3.38 3.29
C ALA A 171 7.75 3.34 4.09
N ALA A 172 8.87 3.41 3.37
CA ALA A 172 10.17 3.71 3.95
C ALA A 172 10.24 5.16 4.46
N HIS A 173 11.35 5.53 5.09
CA HIS A 173 11.58 6.95 5.43
C HIS A 173 11.87 7.75 4.16
N ASN A 174 11.48 9.03 4.13
CA ASN A 174 11.80 9.91 3.00
C ASN A 174 13.31 10.10 2.77
N ASP A 175 14.11 9.92 3.81
CA ASP A 175 15.58 9.97 3.76
C ASP A 175 16.22 8.58 3.64
N HIS A 176 15.49 7.55 3.20
CA HIS A 176 16.09 6.24 2.92
C HIS A 176 17.20 6.38 1.85
N PRO A 177 18.37 5.70 1.98
CA PRO A 177 18.75 4.73 3.01
C PRO A 177 19.42 5.33 4.26
N LEU A 178 19.53 6.65 4.38
CA LEU A 178 20.17 7.32 5.53
C LEU A 178 19.38 7.11 6.83
N THR A 179 18.05 7.09 6.74
CA THR A 179 17.17 6.87 7.90
C THR A 179 16.37 5.58 7.71
N ARG A 180 16.44 4.71 8.72
CA ARG A 180 15.62 3.51 8.82
C ARG A 180 14.34 3.81 9.59
N SER A 181 13.21 3.34 9.07
CA SER A 181 11.89 3.53 9.67
C SER A 181 11.09 2.22 9.68
N TYR A 182 10.33 2.02 10.74
CA TYR A 182 9.44 0.89 10.91
C TYR A 182 7.98 1.34 10.67
N PRO A 183 7.13 0.53 10.00
CA PRO A 183 7.31 -0.91 9.80
C PRO A 183 8.06 -1.34 8.53
N ALA A 184 8.34 -0.47 7.56
CA ALA A 184 9.00 -0.85 6.30
C ALA A 184 10.28 -1.68 6.49
N ALA A 185 11.09 -1.39 7.51
CA ALA A 185 12.30 -2.14 7.83
C ALA A 185 12.07 -3.58 8.37
N PHE A 186 10.83 -3.99 8.63
CA PHE A 186 10.48 -5.38 8.97
C PHE A 186 10.37 -6.30 7.75
N ALA A 187 10.59 -5.81 6.53
CA ALA A 187 10.52 -6.65 5.35
C ALA A 187 11.59 -7.78 5.35
N PRO A 188 11.22 -9.05 5.06
CA PRO A 188 9.86 -9.60 4.95
C PRO A 188 9.20 -9.77 6.34
N PRO A 189 7.88 -9.49 6.50
CA PRO A 189 6.82 -10.12 5.70
C PRO A 189 5.85 -9.17 4.96
N LEU A 190 6.12 -7.86 4.97
CA LEU A 190 5.33 -6.84 4.24
C LEU A 190 5.95 -6.46 2.89
N LEU A 191 5.27 -5.61 2.11
CA LEU A 191 5.86 -4.89 0.97
C LEU A 191 6.46 -3.56 1.46
N SER A 192 7.78 -3.44 1.49
CA SER A 192 8.47 -2.20 1.86
C SER A 192 8.70 -1.34 0.63
N VAL A 193 8.33 -0.05 0.70
CA VAL A 193 8.27 0.82 -0.48
C VAL A 193 9.04 2.11 -0.28
N ASP A 194 10.03 2.34 -1.14
CA ASP A 194 10.72 3.61 -1.32
C ASP A 194 10.13 4.38 -2.53
N LYS A 195 10.50 5.65 -2.70
CA LYS A 195 10.01 6.48 -3.79
C LYS A 195 10.92 6.42 -5.00
N GLY A 196 10.30 6.30 -6.17
CA GLY A 196 10.90 6.60 -7.47
C GLY A 196 10.01 7.59 -8.23
N ILE A 197 10.49 8.07 -9.37
CA ILE A 197 9.66 8.82 -10.31
C ILE A 197 9.62 8.04 -11.61
N PHE A 198 8.44 7.52 -11.90
CA PHE A 198 8.17 6.71 -13.09
C PHE A 198 7.25 7.48 -14.04
N ALA A 199 7.31 7.17 -15.34
CA ALA A 199 6.46 7.83 -16.33
C ALA A 199 4.99 7.40 -16.20
N ASP A 200 4.78 6.11 -15.89
CA ASP A 200 3.47 5.54 -15.61
C ASP A 200 3.33 5.24 -14.10
N PRO A 201 2.25 5.67 -13.43
CA PRO A 201 2.02 5.37 -12.02
C PRO A 201 1.86 3.88 -11.68
N LEU A 202 1.60 3.01 -12.68
CA LEU A 202 1.60 1.55 -12.51
C LEU A 202 3.00 0.92 -12.57
N GLN A 203 4.04 1.70 -12.90
CA GLN A 203 5.42 1.22 -12.90
C GLN A 203 6.00 1.21 -11.48
N PHE A 204 6.84 0.21 -11.25
CA PHE A 204 7.59 0.03 -10.02
C PHE A 204 8.91 -0.70 -10.32
N ALA A 205 9.84 -0.63 -9.39
CA ALA A 205 11.09 -1.38 -9.43
C ALA A 205 11.21 -2.30 -8.21
N TYR A 206 11.97 -3.39 -8.37
CA TYR A 206 12.31 -4.30 -7.28
C TYR A 206 13.82 -4.30 -7.03
N ASN A 207 14.23 -4.17 -5.77
CA ASN A 207 15.62 -4.18 -5.33
C ASN A 207 15.91 -5.44 -4.51
N PRO A 208 16.45 -6.52 -5.12
CA PRO A 208 16.67 -7.81 -4.45
C PRO A 208 17.72 -7.77 -3.33
N ARG A 209 18.52 -6.71 -3.24
CA ARG A 209 19.57 -6.55 -2.22
C ARG A 209 19.31 -5.40 -1.25
N GLY A 210 18.17 -4.72 -1.40
CA GLY A 210 17.76 -3.62 -0.54
C GLY A 210 17.03 -4.12 0.71
N GLN A 211 17.13 -3.38 1.81
CA GLN A 211 16.24 -3.57 2.96
C GLN A 211 14.82 -3.10 2.65
N VAL A 212 14.69 -2.14 1.72
CA VAL A 212 13.43 -1.74 1.11
C VAL A 212 13.36 -2.40 -0.26
N GLU A 213 12.38 -3.27 -0.44
CA GLU A 213 12.32 -4.22 -1.56
C GLU A 213 11.77 -3.58 -2.84
N PHE A 214 10.92 -2.56 -2.72
CA PHE A 214 10.24 -1.95 -3.86
C PHE A 214 10.49 -0.44 -3.93
N GLN A 215 10.49 0.08 -5.15
CA GLN A 215 10.28 1.50 -5.43
C GLN A 215 9.02 1.67 -6.26
N ALA A 216 8.18 2.64 -5.91
CA ALA A 216 6.96 2.96 -6.66
C ALA A 216 6.85 4.47 -6.90
N HIS A 217 5.91 4.87 -7.76
CA HIS A 217 5.75 6.27 -8.15
C HIS A 217 5.48 7.17 -6.94
N GLY A 218 6.34 8.16 -6.72
CA GLY A 218 6.38 8.91 -5.48
C GLY A 218 5.62 10.22 -5.49
N ARG A 219 4.64 10.46 -6.36
CA ARG A 219 3.85 11.73 -6.37
C ARG A 219 2.39 11.50 -6.07
N GLY A 220 1.79 12.38 -5.26
CA GLY A 220 0.34 12.44 -5.09
C GLY A 220 -0.34 13.24 -6.21
N TYR A 221 -1.67 13.29 -6.17
CA TYR A 221 -2.48 14.04 -7.15
C TYR A 221 -3.43 15.05 -6.52
N LEU A 222 -3.38 15.20 -5.20
CA LEU A 222 -4.31 16.03 -4.44
C LEU A 222 -3.61 16.73 -3.28
N GLY A 223 -3.84 18.02 -3.15
CA GLY A 223 -3.28 18.85 -2.08
C GLY A 223 -1.92 19.47 -2.42
N PRO A 224 -1.46 20.42 -1.60
CA PRO A 224 -0.29 21.25 -1.91
C PRO A 224 1.05 20.49 -1.89
N PHE A 225 1.12 19.37 -1.17
CA PHE A 225 2.34 18.56 -1.01
C PHE A 225 2.41 17.37 -1.99
N ALA A 226 1.42 17.24 -2.88
CA ALA A 226 1.31 16.13 -3.82
C ALA A 226 2.44 16.08 -4.85
N ALA A 227 2.98 17.25 -5.24
CA ALA A 227 4.00 17.35 -6.28
C ALA A 227 5.40 16.93 -5.79
N GLU A 228 5.67 17.02 -4.49
CA GLU A 228 6.96 16.67 -3.90
C GLU A 228 7.09 15.15 -3.76
N PRO A 229 8.17 14.54 -4.29
CA PRO A 229 8.37 13.10 -4.17
C PRO A 229 8.45 12.61 -2.72
N ALA A 230 7.55 11.72 -2.31
CA ALA A 230 7.54 11.13 -0.96
C ALA A 230 7.27 9.61 -0.99
N THR A 231 7.86 8.89 -0.04
CA THR A 231 7.59 7.44 0.16
C THR A 231 6.15 7.20 0.58
N SER A 232 5.53 8.16 1.29
CA SER A 232 4.11 8.16 1.62
C SER A 232 3.19 8.18 0.41
N TRP A 233 3.67 8.68 -0.74
CA TRP A 233 2.97 8.62 -2.03
C TRP A 233 3.32 7.34 -2.79
N ALA A 234 4.51 6.77 -2.61
CA ALA A 234 4.92 5.53 -3.27
C ALA A 234 4.20 4.29 -2.72
N ALA A 235 4.08 4.16 -1.40
CA ALA A 235 3.34 3.06 -0.78
C ALA A 235 1.90 2.86 -1.33
N PRO A 236 1.06 3.91 -1.45
CA PRO A 236 -0.29 3.76 -2.00
C PRO A 236 -0.32 3.43 -3.49
N HIS A 237 0.73 3.76 -4.27
CA HIS A 237 0.82 3.28 -5.65
C HIS A 237 0.97 1.75 -5.67
N LEU A 238 1.88 1.21 -4.87
CA LEU A 238 2.07 -0.23 -4.80
C LEU A 238 0.85 -0.94 -4.18
N THR A 239 0.16 -0.30 -3.24
CA THR A 239 -1.16 -0.76 -2.73
C THR A 239 -2.19 -0.83 -3.85
N GLY A 240 -2.29 0.20 -4.70
CA GLY A 240 -3.19 0.23 -5.86
C GLY A 240 -2.88 -0.88 -6.85
N ILE A 241 -1.61 -1.06 -7.22
CA ILE A 241 -1.13 -2.15 -8.09
C ILE A 241 -1.52 -3.52 -7.50
N ALA A 242 -1.27 -3.73 -6.21
CA ALA A 242 -1.63 -4.98 -5.55
C ALA A 242 -3.16 -5.19 -5.54
N ALA A 243 -3.96 -4.14 -5.33
CA ALA A 243 -5.41 -4.24 -5.40
C ALA A 243 -5.92 -4.59 -6.81
N ARG A 244 -5.31 -4.06 -7.87
CA ARG A 244 -5.61 -4.46 -9.26
C ARG A 244 -5.38 -5.96 -9.46
N ILE A 245 -4.23 -6.47 -9.03
CA ILE A 245 -3.90 -7.91 -9.12
C ILE A 245 -4.90 -8.75 -8.29
N LEU A 246 -5.22 -8.31 -7.07
CA LEU A 246 -6.15 -9.01 -6.19
C LEU A 246 -7.57 -9.04 -6.73
N SER A 247 -8.02 -8.04 -7.50
CA SER A 247 -9.34 -8.11 -8.14
C SER A 247 -9.45 -9.24 -9.18
N LEU A 248 -8.33 -9.65 -9.79
CA LEU A 248 -8.27 -10.82 -10.67
C LEU A 248 -8.06 -12.13 -9.90
N ARG A 249 -7.41 -12.06 -8.74
CA ARG A 249 -7.10 -13.22 -7.88
C ARG A 249 -7.31 -12.90 -6.38
N PRO A 250 -8.55 -12.91 -5.88
CA PRO A 250 -8.88 -12.41 -4.53
C PRO A 250 -8.19 -13.14 -3.38
N HIS A 251 -7.89 -14.43 -3.57
CA HIS A 251 -7.30 -15.29 -2.53
C HIS A 251 -5.77 -15.37 -2.58
N MET A 252 -5.11 -14.54 -3.41
CA MET A 252 -3.66 -14.52 -3.50
C MET A 252 -3.02 -14.23 -2.13
N LYS A 253 -2.00 -15.00 -1.79
CA LYS A 253 -1.23 -14.90 -0.54
C LYS A 253 -0.17 -13.81 -0.66
N PRO A 254 0.31 -13.23 0.45
CA PRO A 254 1.32 -12.17 0.39
C PRO A 254 2.63 -12.59 -0.32
N PHE A 255 3.08 -13.84 -0.15
CA PHE A 255 4.27 -14.33 -0.86
C PHE A 255 4.02 -14.49 -2.37
N GLU A 256 2.83 -14.95 -2.78
CA GLU A 256 2.46 -15.05 -4.19
C GLU A 256 2.42 -13.66 -4.83
N MET A 257 1.88 -12.67 -4.12
CA MET A 257 1.90 -11.27 -4.55
C MET A 257 3.33 -10.77 -4.78
N LYS A 258 4.25 -11.02 -3.83
CA LYS A 258 5.68 -10.68 -3.99
C LYS A 258 6.29 -11.35 -5.23
N THR A 259 6.01 -12.63 -5.45
CA THR A 259 6.47 -13.36 -6.63
C THR A 259 5.95 -12.75 -7.93
N VAL A 260 4.65 -12.44 -7.99
CA VAL A 260 4.04 -11.80 -9.18
C VAL A 260 4.65 -10.42 -9.42
N LEU A 261 4.79 -9.58 -8.40
CA LEU A 261 5.42 -8.27 -8.54
C LEU A 261 6.87 -8.39 -9.04
N TYR A 262 7.65 -9.33 -8.50
CA TYR A 262 9.00 -9.59 -8.98
C TYR A 262 9.04 -10.02 -10.46
N TRP A 263 8.16 -10.93 -10.87
CA TRP A 263 8.10 -11.39 -12.25
C TRP A 263 7.63 -10.32 -13.23
N LEU A 264 6.67 -9.46 -12.83
CA LEU A 264 6.26 -8.30 -13.61
C LEU A 264 7.43 -7.33 -13.81
N TYR A 265 8.22 -7.08 -12.76
CA TYR A 265 9.43 -6.25 -12.88
C TYR A 265 10.46 -6.88 -13.84
N GLN A 266 10.73 -8.18 -13.72
CA GLN A 266 11.63 -8.88 -14.65
C GLN A 266 11.14 -8.75 -16.10
N SER A 267 9.86 -9.06 -16.36
CA SER A 267 9.22 -8.94 -17.67
C SER A 267 9.39 -7.54 -18.29
N ALA A 268 9.16 -6.49 -17.49
CA ALA A 268 9.30 -5.11 -17.95
C ALA A 268 10.76 -4.74 -18.30
N THR A 269 11.75 -5.28 -17.58
CA THR A 269 13.16 -5.00 -17.84
C THR A 269 13.77 -5.86 -18.94
N SER A 270 13.24 -7.06 -19.19
CA SER A 270 13.69 -7.96 -20.24
C SER A 270 13.32 -7.48 -21.65
N GLY A 271 12.25 -6.69 -21.80
CA GLY A 271 11.85 -6.09 -23.09
C GLY A 271 12.69 -4.88 -23.54
N VAL A 272 13.68 -4.45 -22.74
CA VAL A 272 14.58 -3.32 -23.03
C VAL A 272 15.98 -3.81 -23.45
N ARG A 273 16.14 -5.10 -23.77
CA ARG A 273 17.39 -5.69 -24.27
C ARG A 273 17.30 -6.11 -25.73
#